data_AF-M0I5C3-F1
#
_entry.id   AF-M0I5C3-F1
#
_cell.length_a   1.000
_cell.length_b   1.000
_cell.length_c   1.000
_cell.angle_alpha   90.00
_cell.angle_beta   90.00
_cell.angle_gamma   90.00
#
_symmetry.space_group_name_H-M   'P 1'
#
loop_
_entity.id
_entity.type
_entity.pdbx_description
1 polymer ?
#
loop_
_entity_poly.entity_id
_entity_poly.type
_entity_poly.pdbx_seq_one_letter_code
_entity_poly.pdbx_strand_id
1 'polypeptide(L)'
;MTPTDFEVGATVIQTFTADHPARLRVRFKNTSETKLSLSGGPVLPFSTIRGEQQDGGARLILIPDERDWITPMDGDGTVLDVPLIPNSRTDGCWTVAYEGTLRKQTSLRTQVSPGESIGHEYTLLNWTADSCLPSGTYSFTDEQLVARGGQSRETRQFGVSFDLSAHLDSNGTVSVDASVPTIRKHTQTSPQSPRSQSSQ
;
A
#
# COMPACT_ATOMS: atom_id res chain seq x y z
N MET A 1 -21.14 6.63 -1.63
CA MET A 1 -19.98 6.06 -2.32
C MET A 1 -20.38 4.69 -2.80
N THR A 2 -20.16 4.39 -4.08
CA THR A 2 -20.35 3.08 -4.67
C THR A 2 -19.01 2.58 -5.24
N PRO A 3 -18.82 1.26 -5.42
CA PRO A 3 -17.59 0.71 -6.01
C PRO A 3 -17.29 1.21 -7.43
N THR A 4 -18.26 1.85 -8.09
CA THR A 4 -18.15 2.43 -9.42
C THR A 4 -17.73 3.92 -9.43
N ASP A 5 -17.63 4.55 -8.26
CA ASP A 5 -17.22 5.97 -8.15
C ASP A 5 -15.72 6.17 -8.41
N PHE A 6 -14.96 5.09 -8.33
CA PHE A 6 -13.54 5.08 -8.62
C PHE A 6 -13.12 3.69 -9.11
N GLU A 7 -11.96 3.65 -9.73
CA GLU A 7 -11.30 2.43 -10.20
C GLU A 7 -9.91 2.36 -9.56
N VAL A 8 -9.55 1.18 -9.07
CA VAL A 8 -8.19 0.87 -8.63
C VAL A 8 -7.61 -0.13 -9.61
N GLY A 9 -6.41 0.14 -10.09
CA GLY A 9 -5.71 -0.72 -11.03
C GLY A 9 -4.26 -0.92 -10.62
N ALA A 10 -3.73 -2.08 -10.97
CA ALA A 10 -2.31 -2.37 -10.86
C ALA A 10 -1.79 -2.88 -12.21
N THR A 11 -0.56 -2.54 -12.55
CA THR A 11 0.09 -2.95 -13.79
C THR A 11 1.55 -3.28 -13.53
N VAL A 12 2.06 -4.34 -14.16
CA VAL A 12 3.50 -4.64 -14.13
C VAL A 12 4.22 -3.75 -15.13
N ILE A 13 5.24 -3.03 -14.67
CA ILE A 13 6.10 -2.19 -15.51
C ILE A 13 7.26 -3.01 -16.04
N GLN A 14 7.85 -3.84 -15.18
CA GLN A 14 8.93 -4.75 -15.52
C GLN A 14 8.92 -5.94 -14.55
N THR A 15 9.36 -7.11 -15.03
CA THR A 15 9.53 -8.32 -14.22
C THR A 15 10.93 -8.39 -13.60
N PHE A 16 11.19 -9.42 -12.79
CA PHE A 16 12.51 -9.65 -12.22
C PHE A 16 13.51 -10.05 -13.31
N THR A 17 14.72 -9.51 -13.24
CA THR A 17 15.86 -9.95 -14.06
C THR A 17 17.13 -10.03 -13.22
N ALA A 18 18.24 -10.39 -13.86
CA ALA A 18 19.54 -10.36 -13.22
C ALA A 18 19.98 -8.94 -12.80
N ASP A 19 19.49 -7.92 -13.51
CA ASP A 19 19.99 -6.55 -13.46
C ASP A 19 19.04 -5.60 -12.71
N HIS A 20 17.77 -5.96 -12.56
CA HIS A 20 16.81 -5.17 -11.80
C HIS A 20 15.69 -6.01 -11.15
N PRO A 21 15.11 -5.52 -10.04
CA PRO A 21 13.91 -6.10 -9.46
C PRO A 21 12.67 -5.85 -10.35
N ALA A 22 11.57 -6.54 -10.05
CA ALA A 22 10.28 -6.25 -10.64
C ALA A 22 9.74 -4.90 -10.14
N ARG A 23 9.01 -4.20 -11.01
CA ARG A 23 8.32 -2.94 -10.67
C ARG A 23 6.88 -3.00 -11.13
N LEU A 24 5.99 -2.45 -10.32
CA LEU A 24 4.57 -2.33 -10.61
C LEU A 24 4.10 -0.90 -10.39
N ARG A 25 3.01 -0.52 -11.04
CA ARG A 25 2.32 0.75 -10.83
C ARG A 25 0.94 0.48 -10.26
N VAL A 26 0.60 1.17 -9.17
CA VAL A 26 -0.76 1.17 -8.60
C VAL A 26 -1.40 2.53 -8.87
N ARG A 27 -2.65 2.52 -9.34
CA ARG A 27 -3.40 3.72 -9.74
C ARG A 27 -4.76 3.73 -9.08
N PHE A 28 -5.20 4.93 -8.71
CA PHE A 28 -6.56 5.26 -8.35
C PHE A 28 -7.09 6.27 -9.36
N LYS A 29 -8.27 6.00 -9.93
CA LYS A 29 -8.95 6.89 -10.88
C LYS A 29 -10.31 7.26 -10.33
N ASN A 30 -10.63 8.54 -10.32
CA ASN A 30 -11.97 9.00 -10.02
C ASN A 30 -12.85 8.87 -11.27
N THR A 31 -13.84 7.97 -11.23
CA THR A 31 -14.79 7.73 -12.32
C THR A 31 -16.14 8.39 -12.05
N SER A 32 -16.32 9.02 -10.88
CA SER A 32 -17.51 9.79 -10.56
C SER A 32 -17.50 11.18 -11.19
N GLU A 33 -18.66 11.82 -11.25
CA GLU A 33 -18.84 13.20 -11.72
C GLU A 33 -18.43 14.25 -10.68
N THR A 34 -18.08 13.81 -9.47
CA THR A 34 -17.73 14.68 -8.35
C THR A 34 -16.27 14.49 -7.96
N LYS A 35 -15.61 15.56 -7.50
CA LYS A 35 -14.27 15.44 -6.92
C LYS A 35 -14.29 14.50 -5.73
N LEU A 36 -13.28 13.64 -5.61
CA LEU A 36 -13.09 12.75 -4.46
C LEU A 36 -11.93 13.24 -3.60
N SER A 37 -12.03 13.09 -2.28
CA SER A 37 -10.90 13.25 -1.37
C SER A 37 -10.48 11.87 -0.88
N LEU A 38 -9.23 11.50 -1.14
CA LEU A 38 -8.60 10.27 -0.66
C LEU A 38 -7.65 10.63 0.49
N SER A 39 -7.68 9.85 1.56
CA SER A 39 -6.76 10.00 2.68
C SER A 39 -6.42 8.66 3.32
N GLY A 40 -5.18 8.49 3.74
CA GLY A 40 -4.70 7.29 4.42
C GLY A 40 -3.24 7.44 4.79
N GLY A 41 -2.44 6.39 4.59
CA GLY A 41 -1.03 6.37 4.95
C GLY A 41 -0.14 7.34 4.14
N PRO A 42 1.18 7.19 4.25
CA PRO A 42 2.15 8.14 3.69
C PRO A 42 2.27 8.07 2.16
N VAL A 43 1.62 7.11 1.49
CA VAL A 43 1.66 6.94 0.02
C VAL A 43 0.25 6.72 -0.50
N LEU A 44 -0.23 7.55 -1.43
CA LEU A 44 -1.58 7.46 -1.95
C LEU A 44 -1.57 7.12 -3.45
N PRO A 45 -2.23 6.05 -3.89
CA PRO A 45 -3.42 5.51 -3.23
C PRO A 45 -3.17 4.29 -2.35
N PHE A 46 -1.93 3.78 -2.29
CA PHE A 46 -1.61 2.51 -1.65
C PHE A 46 -0.36 2.63 -0.77
N SER A 47 -0.53 2.47 0.53
CA SER A 47 0.50 2.63 1.56
C SER A 47 1.02 1.31 2.11
N THR A 48 0.30 0.20 1.94
CA THR A 48 0.77 -1.10 2.43
C THR A 48 2.02 -1.54 1.68
N ILE A 49 3.07 -1.85 2.43
CA ILE A 49 4.35 -2.30 1.88
C ILE A 49 4.59 -3.78 2.07
N ARG A 50 3.88 -4.49 2.95
CA ARG A 50 4.12 -5.91 3.25
C ARG A 50 3.06 -6.77 2.59
N GLY A 51 3.49 -7.85 1.96
CA GLY A 51 2.60 -8.85 1.38
C GLY A 51 2.98 -10.25 1.83
N GLU A 52 1.97 -11.08 2.00
CA GLU A 52 2.11 -12.44 2.50
C GLU A 52 1.62 -13.42 1.44
N GLN A 53 2.31 -14.56 1.32
CA GLN A 53 1.88 -15.64 0.44
C GLN A 53 0.61 -16.28 1.00
N GLN A 54 -0.40 -16.50 0.16
CA GLN A 54 -1.70 -17.00 0.60
C GLN A 54 -1.63 -18.44 1.16
N ASP A 55 -0.84 -19.30 0.52
CA ASP A 55 -0.74 -20.73 0.86
C ASP A 55 0.64 -21.12 1.45
N GLY A 56 1.37 -20.15 2.01
CA GLY A 56 2.72 -20.39 2.50
C GLY A 56 3.24 -19.34 3.49
N GLY A 57 4.51 -19.46 3.87
CA GLY A 57 5.16 -18.55 4.82
C GLY A 57 6.01 -17.46 4.18
N ALA A 58 6.10 -17.43 2.84
CA ALA A 58 6.94 -16.45 2.14
C ALA A 58 6.33 -15.05 2.20
N ARG A 59 7.18 -14.04 2.17
CA ARG A 59 6.74 -12.63 2.22
C ARG A 59 7.49 -11.78 1.22
N LEU A 60 6.77 -10.83 0.67
CA LEU A 60 7.32 -9.81 -0.22
C LEU A 60 7.15 -8.43 0.43
N ILE A 61 7.97 -7.50 -0.05
CA ILE A 61 7.85 -6.09 0.29
C ILE A 61 7.72 -5.26 -0.99
N LEU A 62 6.83 -4.26 -0.95
CA LEU A 62 6.63 -3.23 -1.97
C LEU A 62 7.27 -1.94 -1.48
N ILE A 63 8.30 -1.48 -2.17
CA ILE A 63 8.97 -0.22 -1.87
C ILE A 63 8.51 0.84 -2.88
N PRO A 64 7.67 1.81 -2.49
CA PRO A 64 7.33 2.94 -3.36
C PRO A 64 8.58 3.73 -3.76
N ASP A 65 8.56 4.33 -4.96
CA ASP A 65 9.66 5.19 -5.41
C ASP A 65 9.85 6.39 -4.47
N GLU A 66 8.75 6.99 -4.00
CA GLU A 66 8.77 7.97 -2.93
C GLU A 66 8.85 7.23 -1.60
N ARG A 67 9.93 7.45 -0.83
CA ARG A 67 10.32 6.54 0.26
C ARG A 67 10.86 7.22 1.51
N ASP A 68 10.76 8.54 1.61
CA ASP A 68 11.29 9.35 2.72
C ASP A 68 10.67 8.99 4.09
N TRP A 69 9.56 8.26 4.07
CA TRP A 69 8.80 7.79 5.24
C TRP A 69 9.05 6.32 5.60
N ILE A 70 9.92 5.61 4.88
CA ILE A 70 10.30 4.23 5.20
C ILE A 70 11.66 4.27 5.90
N THR A 71 11.72 3.76 7.11
CA THR A 71 12.99 3.53 7.80
C THR A 71 13.28 2.03 7.79
N PRO A 72 14.41 1.58 7.23
CA PRO A 72 14.84 0.18 7.36
C PRO A 72 15.20 -0.08 8.82
N MET A 73 14.55 -1.07 9.43
CA MET A 73 14.76 -1.48 10.80
C MET A 73 14.86 -3.00 10.86
N ASP A 74 15.63 -3.53 11.80
CA ASP A 74 15.60 -4.96 12.15
C ASP A 74 14.36 -5.30 13.00
N GLY A 75 14.22 -6.58 13.37
CA GLY A 75 13.12 -7.07 14.21
C GLY A 75 13.13 -6.53 15.64
N ASP A 76 14.26 -6.00 16.11
CA ASP A 76 14.39 -5.38 17.43
C ASP A 76 14.10 -3.86 17.40
N GLY A 77 13.81 -3.31 16.22
CA GLY A 77 13.51 -1.90 16.02
C GLY A 77 14.75 -1.01 15.88
N THR A 78 15.93 -1.59 15.70
CA THR A 78 17.17 -0.85 15.44
C THR A 78 17.17 -0.39 13.98
N VAL A 79 17.49 0.89 13.76
CA VAL A 79 17.65 1.44 12.41
C VAL A 79 18.89 0.83 11.75
N LEU A 80 18.73 0.31 10.55
CA LEU A 80 19.80 -0.27 9.77
C LEU A 80 20.33 0.74 8.74
N ASP A 81 21.64 0.79 8.56
CA ASP A 81 22.27 1.57 7.48
C ASP A 81 22.38 0.72 6.21
N VAL A 82 21.23 0.47 5.58
CA VAL A 82 21.10 -0.34 4.36
C VAL A 82 20.19 0.37 3.37
N PRO A 83 20.41 0.21 2.06
CA PRO A 83 19.51 0.78 1.07
C PRO A 83 18.14 0.08 1.10
N LEU A 84 17.06 0.85 0.93
CA LEU A 84 15.69 0.31 0.83
C LEU A 84 15.50 -0.57 -0.42
N ILE A 85 16.20 -0.25 -1.50
CA ILE A 85 16.26 -1.09 -2.69
C ILE A 85 17.72 -1.45 -2.88
N PRO A 86 18.09 -2.74 -2.83
CA PRO A 86 19.48 -3.13 -3.02
C PRO A 86 19.95 -2.78 -4.44
N ASN A 87 21.24 -2.47 -4.58
CA ASN A 87 21.85 -2.14 -5.88
C ASN A 87 22.24 -3.39 -6.69
N SER A 88 22.25 -4.55 -6.04
CA SER A 88 22.59 -5.84 -6.63
C SER A 88 21.86 -6.96 -5.90
N ARG A 89 21.80 -8.13 -6.53
CA ARG A 89 21.22 -9.34 -5.93
C ARG A 89 22.13 -9.92 -4.86
N THR A 90 21.54 -10.48 -3.81
CA THR A 90 22.20 -11.33 -2.81
C THR A 90 21.79 -12.77 -3.07
N ASP A 91 22.76 -13.66 -3.25
CA ASP A 91 22.51 -15.08 -3.59
C ASP A 91 21.58 -15.27 -4.78
N GLY A 92 21.74 -14.42 -5.80
CA GLY A 92 20.93 -14.43 -7.01
C GLY A 92 19.52 -13.84 -6.85
N CYS A 93 19.19 -13.28 -5.68
CA CYS A 93 17.87 -12.75 -5.35
C CYS A 93 17.84 -11.23 -5.10
N TRP A 94 16.77 -10.57 -5.54
CA TRP A 94 16.44 -9.21 -5.14
C TRP A 94 15.74 -9.24 -3.77
N THR A 95 16.53 -9.09 -2.70
CA THR A 95 16.04 -9.28 -1.33
C THR A 95 16.47 -8.16 -0.40
N VAL A 96 15.67 -7.91 0.64
CA VAL A 96 16.00 -6.98 1.72
C VAL A 96 16.19 -7.73 3.03
N ALA A 97 17.08 -7.23 3.89
CA ALA A 97 17.39 -7.80 5.20
C ALA A 97 16.83 -6.95 6.36
N TYR A 98 15.69 -6.30 6.15
CA TYR A 98 15.06 -5.41 7.12
C TYR A 98 13.55 -5.64 7.16
N GLU A 99 12.87 -5.35 8.28
CA GLU A 99 11.41 -5.48 8.42
C GLU A 99 10.63 -4.28 7.86
N GLY A 100 11.27 -3.11 7.81
CA GLY A 100 10.79 -1.94 7.08
C GLY A 100 9.59 -1.33 7.77
N THR A 101 9.79 -0.19 8.42
CA THR A 101 8.72 0.45 9.19
C THR A 101 8.30 1.74 8.50
N LEU A 102 7.00 1.86 8.21
CA LEU A 102 6.38 3.11 7.80
C LEU A 102 6.29 4.05 9.01
N ARG A 103 6.69 5.31 8.84
CA ARG A 103 6.51 6.35 9.87
C ARG A 103 5.01 6.61 10.07
N LYS A 104 4.45 5.97 11.11
CA LYS A 104 3.01 5.91 11.45
C LYS A 104 2.30 7.25 11.64
N GLN A 105 3.02 8.37 11.75
CA GLN A 105 2.45 9.69 12.02
C GLN A 105 2.10 10.50 10.76
N THR A 106 2.36 9.96 9.57
CA THR A 106 2.12 10.68 8.32
C THR A 106 0.86 10.15 7.66
N SER A 107 -0.25 10.86 7.84
CA SER A 107 -1.45 10.64 7.01
C SER A 107 -1.50 11.69 5.92
N LEU A 108 -1.56 11.25 4.67
CA LEU A 108 -1.75 12.15 3.53
C LEU A 108 -3.22 12.28 3.17
N ARG A 109 -3.53 13.41 2.54
CA ARG A 109 -4.83 13.66 1.93
C ARG A 109 -4.61 14.32 0.58
N THR A 110 -5.27 13.80 -0.44
CA THR A 110 -5.27 14.38 -1.78
C THR A 110 -6.70 14.52 -2.31
N GLN A 111 -6.86 15.34 -3.34
CA GLN A 111 -8.10 15.51 -4.09
C GLN A 111 -7.91 14.99 -5.49
N VAL A 112 -8.86 14.19 -5.97
CA VAL A 112 -8.85 13.61 -7.32
C VAL A 112 -10.09 14.11 -8.03
N SER A 113 -9.92 14.94 -9.04
CA SER A 113 -10.99 15.52 -9.85
C SER A 113 -11.70 14.46 -10.71
N PRO A 114 -12.91 14.72 -11.21
CA PRO A 114 -13.59 13.80 -12.13
C PRO A 114 -12.70 13.43 -13.32
N GLY A 115 -12.54 12.13 -13.60
CA GLY A 115 -11.68 11.60 -14.66
C GLY A 115 -10.17 11.61 -14.37
N GLU A 116 -9.73 12.29 -13.31
CA GLU A 116 -8.33 12.37 -12.90
C GLU A 116 -7.85 11.03 -12.33
N SER A 117 -6.53 10.83 -12.33
CA SER A 117 -5.92 9.71 -11.65
C SER A 117 -4.62 10.10 -10.97
N ILE A 118 -4.37 9.41 -9.87
CA ILE A 118 -3.12 9.43 -9.11
C ILE A 118 -2.57 8.02 -9.05
N GLY A 119 -1.27 7.88 -8.83
CA GLY A 119 -0.64 6.57 -8.71
C GLY A 119 0.85 6.68 -8.43
N HIS A 120 1.42 5.59 -7.95
CA HIS A 120 2.85 5.46 -7.69
C HIS A 120 3.38 4.16 -8.27
N GLU A 121 4.69 4.14 -8.50
CA GLU A 121 5.44 2.93 -8.83
C GLU A 121 6.04 2.34 -7.55
N TYR A 122 6.12 1.02 -7.53
CA TYR A 122 6.61 0.22 -6.42
C TYR A 122 7.59 -0.80 -6.95
N THR A 123 8.67 -1.00 -6.21
CA THR A 123 9.62 -2.08 -6.43
C THR A 123 9.26 -3.26 -5.55
N LEU A 124 9.11 -4.43 -6.15
CA LEU A 124 8.79 -5.67 -5.45
C LEU A 124 10.08 -6.40 -5.08
N LEU A 125 10.26 -6.75 -3.81
CA LEU A 125 11.47 -7.41 -3.30
C LEU A 125 11.09 -8.59 -2.40
N ASN A 126 11.97 -9.58 -2.34
CA ASN A 126 11.88 -10.66 -1.37
C ASN A 126 12.18 -10.12 0.03
N TRP A 127 11.27 -10.34 0.98
CA TRP A 127 11.47 -9.92 2.37
C TRP A 127 11.86 -11.09 3.28
N THR A 128 11.21 -12.24 3.09
CA THR A 128 11.54 -13.44 3.86
C THR A 128 11.31 -14.66 3.01
N ALA A 129 12.35 -15.48 2.87
CA ALA A 129 12.26 -16.92 2.72
C ALA A 129 13.66 -17.54 2.73
N ASP A 130 13.72 -18.81 3.14
CA ASP A 130 14.85 -19.73 2.93
C ASP A 130 15.10 -20.02 1.42
N SER A 131 14.38 -19.35 0.52
CA SER A 131 14.42 -19.52 -0.94
C SER A 131 14.14 -18.20 -1.66
N CYS A 132 14.71 -18.04 -2.86
CA CYS A 132 14.54 -16.82 -3.63
C CYS A 132 13.18 -16.77 -4.35
N LEU A 133 12.32 -15.81 -3.97
CA LEU A 133 11.06 -15.47 -4.64
C LEU A 133 10.21 -16.70 -4.98
N PRO A 134 9.77 -17.49 -3.99
CA PRO A 134 9.01 -18.70 -4.26
C PRO A 134 7.72 -18.37 -5.02
N SER A 135 7.37 -19.22 -6.00
CA SER A 135 6.16 -19.06 -6.80
C SER A 135 4.92 -19.10 -5.93
N GLY A 136 3.89 -18.34 -6.30
CA GLY A 136 2.61 -18.31 -5.62
C GLY A 136 1.92 -16.95 -5.70
N THR A 137 0.83 -16.83 -4.96
CA THR A 137 0.04 -15.60 -4.86
C THR A 137 0.34 -14.89 -3.56
N TYR A 138 0.66 -13.60 -3.65
CA TYR A 138 0.94 -12.74 -2.51
C TYR A 138 -0.10 -11.64 -2.42
N SER A 139 -0.73 -11.47 -1.26
CA SER A 139 -1.75 -10.44 -1.05
C SER A 139 -1.20 -9.24 -0.28
N PHE A 140 -1.58 -8.06 -0.75
CA PHE A 140 -1.35 -6.78 -0.09
C PHE A 140 -2.69 -6.08 0.11
N THR A 141 -3.05 -5.80 1.36
CA THR A 141 -4.30 -5.12 1.69
C THR A 141 -4.01 -3.78 2.33
N ASP A 142 -4.66 -2.73 1.87
CA ASP A 142 -4.56 -1.39 2.42
C ASP A 142 -5.93 -0.77 2.66
N GLU A 143 -6.04 0.02 3.72
CA GLU A 143 -7.28 0.68 4.10
C GLU A 143 -7.16 2.19 3.93
N GLN A 144 -8.08 2.76 3.17
CA GLN A 144 -8.11 4.17 2.83
C GLN A 144 -9.46 4.78 3.21
N LEU A 145 -9.48 6.10 3.40
CA LEU A 145 -10.70 6.88 3.59
C LEU A 145 -11.00 7.68 2.33
N VAL A 146 -12.22 7.53 1.81
CA VAL A 146 -12.68 8.25 0.61
C VAL A 146 -13.92 9.08 0.96
N ALA A 147 -13.96 10.33 0.51
CA ALA A 147 -15.08 11.24 0.68
C ALA A 147 -15.45 11.90 -0.67
N ARG A 148 -16.73 12.25 -0.85
CA ARG A 148 -17.18 13.02 -2.03
C ARG A 148 -17.15 14.52 -1.72
N GLY A 149 -16.59 15.33 -2.61
CA GLY A 149 -16.54 16.78 -2.47
C GLY A 149 -15.25 17.30 -1.82
N GLY A 150 -15.27 18.57 -1.41
CA GLY A 150 -14.12 19.29 -0.85
C GLY A 150 -13.86 19.01 0.64
N GLN A 151 -12.91 19.74 1.22
CA GLN A 151 -12.38 19.49 2.57
C GLN A 151 -13.30 19.88 3.75
N SER A 152 -14.62 19.93 3.59
CA SER A 152 -15.48 20.29 4.72
C SER A 152 -15.51 19.17 5.76
N ARG A 153 -15.44 19.54 7.05
CA ARG A 153 -15.50 18.60 8.19
C ARG A 153 -16.79 17.78 8.26
N GLU A 154 -17.81 18.18 7.52
CA GLU A 154 -19.12 17.53 7.49
C GLU A 154 -19.24 16.47 6.38
N THR A 155 -18.19 16.31 5.56
CA THR A 155 -18.24 15.35 4.45
C THR A 155 -18.18 13.93 4.98
N ARG A 156 -19.23 13.14 4.69
CA ARG A 156 -19.30 11.72 5.04
C ARG A 156 -18.15 10.95 4.37
N GLN A 157 -17.30 10.34 5.21
CA GLN A 157 -16.20 9.48 4.78
C GLN A 157 -16.63 8.02 4.71
N PHE A 158 -15.97 7.26 3.85
CA PHE A 158 -16.15 5.84 3.66
C PHE A 158 -14.79 5.16 3.81
N GLY A 159 -14.74 4.09 4.61
CA GLY A 159 -13.58 3.21 4.62
C GLY A 159 -13.61 2.36 3.36
N VAL A 160 -12.47 2.25 2.69
CA VAL A 160 -12.31 1.50 1.46
C VAL A 160 -11.10 0.59 1.60
N SER A 161 -11.30 -0.70 1.36
CA SER A 161 -10.22 -1.70 1.29
C SER A 161 -9.74 -1.81 -0.14
N PHE A 162 -8.44 -1.64 -0.35
CA PHE A 162 -7.74 -1.90 -1.59
C PHE A 162 -6.94 -3.18 -1.44
N ASP A 163 -7.23 -4.16 -2.28
CA ASP A 163 -6.57 -5.46 -2.26
C ASP A 163 -5.82 -5.67 -3.58
N LEU A 164 -4.52 -5.87 -3.49
CA LEU A 164 -3.63 -6.20 -4.61
C LEU A 164 -3.14 -7.63 -4.45
N SER A 165 -3.14 -8.39 -5.54
CA SER A 165 -2.55 -9.72 -5.60
C SER A 165 -1.40 -9.71 -6.61
N ALA A 166 -0.22 -10.13 -6.18
CA ALA A 166 0.92 -10.39 -7.06
C ALA A 166 1.08 -11.90 -7.24
N HIS A 167 1.14 -12.35 -8.48
CA HIS A 167 1.34 -13.76 -8.83
C HIS A 167 2.75 -13.93 -9.38
N LEU A 168 3.54 -14.78 -8.73
CA LEU A 168 4.89 -15.13 -9.16
C LEU A 168 4.88 -16.55 -9.72
N ASP A 169 5.34 -16.71 -10.95
CA ASP A 169 5.59 -18.03 -11.53
C ASP A 169 6.99 -18.57 -11.17
N SER A 170 7.28 -19.80 -11.58
CA SER A 170 8.59 -20.45 -11.32
C SER A 170 9.76 -19.80 -12.07
N ASN A 171 9.49 -18.95 -13.06
CA ASN A 171 10.50 -18.28 -13.88
C ASN A 171 10.77 -16.85 -13.40
N GLY A 172 10.10 -16.38 -12.34
CA GLY A 172 10.21 -15.00 -11.85
C GLY A 172 9.39 -13.99 -12.67
N THR A 173 8.47 -14.45 -13.52
CA THR A 173 7.47 -13.58 -14.14
C THR A 173 6.49 -13.13 -13.05
N VAL A 174 6.15 -11.85 -13.08
CA VAL A 174 5.16 -11.26 -12.18
C VAL A 174 3.94 -10.88 -13.01
N SER A 175 2.75 -11.22 -12.52
CA SER A 175 1.50 -10.55 -12.87
C SER A 175 0.88 -9.93 -11.62
N VAL A 176 0.03 -8.92 -11.81
CA VAL A 176 -0.61 -8.23 -10.70
C VAL A 176 -2.07 -7.94 -11.03
N ASP A 177 -2.91 -8.12 -10.03
CA ASP A 177 -4.35 -7.88 -10.09
C ASP A 177 -4.77 -6.98 -8.93
N ALA A 178 -5.69 -6.06 -9.21
CA ALA A 178 -6.34 -5.24 -8.20
C ALA A 178 -7.81 -5.67 -8.08
N SER A 179 -8.23 -6.07 -6.89
CA SER A 179 -9.61 -6.47 -6.64
C SER A 179 -10.54 -5.25 -6.64
N VAL A 180 -11.82 -5.50 -6.93
CA VAL A 180 -12.87 -4.48 -6.76
C VAL A 180 -12.87 -4.02 -5.29
N PRO A 181 -12.73 -2.71 -5.01
CA PRO A 181 -12.61 -2.23 -3.65
C PRO A 181 -13.86 -2.49 -2.81
N THR A 182 -13.66 -2.93 -1.57
CA THR A 182 -14.76 -3.11 -0.60
C THR A 182 -15.01 -1.79 0.13
N ILE A 183 -16.27 -1.34 0.17
CA ILE A 183 -16.65 -0.05 0.77
C ILE A 183 -17.48 -0.27 2.03
N ARG A 184 -17.08 0.37 3.13
CA ARG A 184 -17.82 0.40 4.39
C ARG A 184 -18.07 1.84 4.85
N LYS A 185 -19.20 2.08 5.53
CA LYS A 185 -19.45 3.37 6.16
C LYS A 185 -18.39 3.59 7.24
N HIS A 186 -17.74 4.75 7.23
CA HIS A 186 -16.82 5.11 8.31
C HIS A 186 -17.64 5.68 9.48
N THR A 187 -17.63 4.99 10.62
CA THR A 187 -18.14 5.52 11.89
C THR A 187 -16.99 6.17 12.64
N GLN A 188 -16.97 7.50 12.71
CA GLN A 188 -16.11 8.22 13.64
C GLN A 188 -16.60 7.91 15.05
N THR A 189 -15.89 7.07 15.79
CA THR A 189 -16.12 6.92 17.23
C THR A 189 -15.54 8.17 17.89
N SER A 190 -16.36 9.20 18.09
CA SER A 190 -15.95 10.34 18.92
C SER A 190 -15.60 9.82 20.32
N PRO A 191 -14.40 10.09 20.86
CA PRO A 191 -14.17 9.90 22.28
C PRO A 191 -15.06 10.90 23.02
N GLN A 192 -16.14 10.41 23.64
CA GLN A 192 -16.86 11.20 24.62
C GLN A 192 -15.90 11.48 25.77
N SER A 193 -15.38 12.71 25.85
CA SER A 193 -14.73 13.19 27.08
C SER A 193 -15.73 13.03 28.23
N PRO A 194 -15.39 12.32 29.32
CA PRO A 194 -16.24 12.29 30.49
C PRO A 194 -16.31 13.71 31.07
N ARG A 195 -17.51 14.30 31.07
CA ARG A 195 -17.78 15.50 31.86
C ARG A 195 -17.56 15.13 33.32
N SER A 196 -16.50 15.67 33.92
CA SER A 196 -16.29 15.68 35.35
C SER A 196 -17.48 16.39 36.01
N GLN A 197 -18.37 15.63 36.65
CA GLN A 197 -19.30 16.19 37.63
C GLN A 197 -18.52 16.32 38.94
N SER A 198 -18.19 17.56 39.29
CA SER A 198 -17.75 17.93 40.63
C SER A 198 -19.00 18.03 41.51
N SER A 199 -19.17 17.07 42.42
CA SER A 199 -20.20 17.14 43.46
C SER A 199 -19.73 18.08 44.58
N GLN A 200 -20.66 18.92 45.05
CA GLN A 200 -20.59 19.70 46.28
C GLN A 200 -20.77 18.80 47.51
#